data_AF-A0A9X2EEP2-F1
#
_entry.id   AF-A0A9X2EEP2-F1
#
_cell.length_a   1.000
_cell.length_b   1.000
_cell.length_c   1.000
_cell.angle_alpha   90.00
_cell.angle_beta   90.00
_cell.angle_gamma   90.00
#
_symmetry.space_group_name_H-M   'P 1'
#
loop_
_entity.id
_entity.type
_entity.pdbx_description
1 polymer ?
#
loop_
_entity_poly.entity_id
_entity_poly.type
_entity_poly.pdbx_seq_one_letter_code
_entity_poly.pdbx_strand_id
1 'polypeptide(L)'
;MDETNLSGDSADTGVAITPRLVDALYTEAMVLADEARTYFDAAGRADRDALPPQARVGFACESLKVTTRIMHVVAWLLTQRAIDNGELGRPDDPAIERRLGNANPTDEEIVAQLPEEAQRLIRQSADLYDRVDRLDRGQHASEPVESPARALMGRLERDLFGSA
;
A
#
# COMPACT_ATOMS: atom_id res chain seq x y z
N MET A 1 -27.61 -36.36 26.48
CA MET A 1 -26.46 -36.12 27.37
C MET A 1 -25.27 -36.13 26.44
N ASP A 2 -25.05 -35.01 25.75
CA ASP A 2 -24.18 -33.90 26.20
C ASP A 2 -22.71 -34.34 26.07
N GLU A 3 -21.81 -33.63 25.42
CA GLU A 3 -21.75 -32.20 25.16
C GLU A 3 -20.70 -31.93 24.04
N THR A 4 -20.98 -30.93 23.21
CA THR A 4 -20.04 -29.93 22.65
C THR A 4 -18.58 -30.30 22.38
N ASN A 5 -18.17 -30.19 21.11
CA ASN A 5 -16.94 -29.45 20.79
C ASN A 5 -16.98 -28.87 19.37
N LEU A 6 -17.57 -27.68 19.26
CA LEU A 6 -16.89 -26.45 18.83
C LEU A 6 -16.18 -26.59 17.47
N SER A 7 -16.97 -26.42 16.42
CA SER A 7 -16.53 -25.74 15.20
C SER A 7 -15.99 -24.36 15.59
N GLY A 8 -14.70 -24.30 15.90
CA GLY A 8 -13.96 -23.05 15.94
C GLY A 8 -13.80 -22.55 14.51
N ASP A 9 -14.86 -21.92 13.99
CA ASP A 9 -14.77 -20.96 12.90
C ASP A 9 -13.89 -19.82 13.40
N SER A 10 -12.58 -20.02 13.26
CA SER A 10 -11.60 -18.97 13.45
C SER A 10 -11.81 -18.07 12.26
N ALA A 11 -12.67 -17.06 12.43
CA ALA A 11 -12.82 -15.95 11.53
C ALA A 11 -11.44 -15.32 11.34
N ASP A 12 -10.74 -15.79 10.30
CA ASP A 12 -9.58 -15.14 9.73
C ASP A 12 -10.07 -13.77 9.28
N THR A 13 -9.98 -12.80 10.19
CA THR A 13 -10.31 -11.41 9.93
C THR A 13 -9.10 -10.78 9.24
N GLY A 14 -8.64 -11.43 8.17
CA GLY A 14 -7.84 -10.79 7.16
C GLY A 14 -8.65 -9.64 6.60
N VAL A 15 -8.05 -8.46 6.50
CA VAL A 15 -8.72 -7.30 5.92
C VAL A 15 -8.97 -7.61 4.44
N ALA A 16 -10.15 -8.14 4.13
CA ALA A 16 -10.56 -8.41 2.77
C ALA A 16 -10.67 -7.05 2.04
N ILE A 17 -9.77 -6.83 1.09
CA ILE A 17 -9.85 -5.66 0.23
C ILE A 17 -11.08 -5.81 -0.65
N THR A 18 -11.96 -4.82 -0.59
CA THR A 18 -13.17 -4.80 -1.41
C THR A 18 -12.93 -3.99 -2.68
N PRO A 19 -13.51 -4.37 -3.83
CA PRO A 19 -13.38 -3.60 -5.07
C PRO A 19 -13.81 -2.14 -4.92
N ARG A 20 -14.85 -1.89 -4.11
CA ARG A 20 -15.34 -0.53 -3.80
C ARG A 20 -14.29 0.32 -3.06
N LEU A 21 -13.48 -0.29 -2.20
CA LEU A 21 -12.39 0.41 -1.50
C LEU A 21 -11.26 0.76 -2.48
N VAL A 22 -10.90 -0.17 -3.38
CA VAL A 22 -9.90 0.06 -4.44
C VAL A 22 -10.34 1.22 -5.35
N ASP A 23 -11.60 1.23 -5.79
CA ASP A 23 -12.14 2.30 -6.63
C ASP A 23 -12.14 3.67 -5.92
N ALA A 24 -12.46 3.70 -4.63
CA ALA A 24 -12.44 4.92 -3.83
C ALA A 24 -11.01 5.47 -3.68
N LEU A 25 -10.05 4.60 -3.34
CA LEU A 25 -8.63 4.97 -3.22
C LEU A 25 -8.03 5.40 -4.56
N TYR A 26 -8.44 4.76 -5.66
CA TYR A 26 -8.00 5.16 -7.00
C TYR A 26 -8.50 6.54 -7.37
N THR A 27 -9.77 6.83 -7.09
CA THR A 27 -10.34 8.17 -7.31
C THR A 27 -9.62 9.21 -6.45
N GLU A 28 -9.39 8.92 -5.17
CA GLU A 28 -8.63 9.77 -4.25
C GLU A 28 -7.21 10.04 -4.78
N ALA A 29 -6.50 9.01 -5.23
CA ALA A 29 -5.16 9.13 -5.80
C ALA A 29 -5.14 10.00 -7.07
N MET A 30 -6.12 9.84 -7.96
CA MET A 30 -6.21 10.61 -9.20
C MET A 30 -6.53 12.08 -8.96
N VAL A 31 -7.41 12.39 -8.00
CA VAL A 31 -7.69 13.77 -7.58
C VAL A 31 -6.43 14.40 -7.00
N LEU A 32 -5.76 13.71 -6.08
CA LEU A 32 -4.53 14.21 -5.48
C LEU A 32 -3.40 14.40 -6.51
N ALA A 33 -3.31 13.51 -7.51
CA ALA A 33 -2.37 13.65 -8.62
C ALA A 33 -2.61 14.93 -9.42
N ASP A 34 -3.86 15.25 -9.72
CA ASP A 34 -4.21 16.46 -10.47
C ASP A 34 -3.98 17.74 -9.65
N GLU A 35 -4.31 17.73 -8.36
CA GLU A 35 -4.02 18.83 -7.44
C GLU A 35 -2.51 19.08 -7.35
N ALA A 36 -1.73 18.01 -7.13
CA ALA A 36 -0.27 18.09 -7.03
C ALA A 36 0.35 18.60 -8.33
N ARG A 37 -0.08 18.08 -9.48
CA ARG A 37 0.37 18.55 -10.80
C ARG A 37 0.07 20.04 -10.98
N THR A 38 -1.15 20.45 -10.73
CA THR A 38 -1.59 21.84 -10.89
C THR A 38 -0.79 22.79 -10.00
N TYR A 39 -0.57 22.41 -8.74
CA TYR A 39 0.21 23.20 -7.80
C TYR A 39 1.69 23.26 -8.23
N PHE A 40 2.37 22.13 -8.40
CA PHE A 40 3.82 22.13 -8.66
C PHE A 40 4.20 22.66 -10.05
N ASP A 41 3.30 22.58 -11.05
CA ASP A 41 3.54 23.16 -12.36
C ASP A 41 3.43 24.69 -12.34
N ALA A 42 2.31 25.26 -11.90
CA ALA A 42 2.02 26.68 -12.09
C ALA A 42 2.33 27.53 -10.84
N ALA A 43 1.72 27.19 -9.70
CA ALA A 43 1.81 27.97 -8.46
C ALA A 43 3.15 27.76 -7.73
N GLY A 44 3.67 26.54 -7.77
CA GLY A 44 4.88 26.11 -7.09
C GLY A 44 6.13 26.83 -7.58
N ARG A 45 6.15 27.38 -8.80
CA ARG A 45 7.28 28.18 -9.28
C ARG A 45 7.40 29.51 -8.53
N ALA A 46 6.29 30.24 -8.37
CA ALA A 46 6.29 31.52 -7.66
C ALA A 46 6.61 31.31 -6.17
N ASP A 47 5.97 30.33 -5.55
CA ASP A 47 6.20 29.99 -4.14
C ASP A 47 7.65 29.53 -3.89
N ARG A 48 8.19 28.66 -4.75
CA ARG A 48 9.58 28.21 -4.68
C ARG A 48 10.55 29.38 -4.86
N ASP A 49 10.27 30.30 -5.77
CA ASP A 49 11.17 31.43 -6.02
C ASP A 49 11.11 32.46 -4.86
N ALA A 50 10.03 32.49 -4.07
CA ALA A 50 9.96 33.25 -2.82
C ALA A 50 10.76 32.60 -1.66
N LEU A 51 11.07 31.30 -1.74
CA LEU A 51 11.83 30.59 -0.71
C LEU A 51 13.33 30.92 -0.74
N PRO A 52 14.01 30.88 0.42
CA PRO A 52 15.46 30.96 0.49
C PRO A 52 16.10 29.77 -0.25
N PRO A 53 17.33 29.90 -0.81
CA PRO A 53 17.94 28.88 -1.67
C PRO A 53 17.97 27.48 -1.08
N GLN A 54 18.19 27.37 0.24
CA GLN A 54 18.23 26.09 0.97
C GLN A 54 16.86 25.39 0.97
N ALA A 55 15.78 26.14 1.17
CA ALA A 55 14.41 25.61 1.17
C ALA A 55 13.90 25.26 -0.24
N ARG A 56 14.49 25.83 -1.31
CA ARG A 56 14.13 25.48 -2.69
C ARG A 56 14.49 24.03 -3.04
N VAL A 57 15.61 23.54 -2.53
CA VAL A 57 16.02 22.13 -2.72
C VAL A 57 15.05 21.21 -1.97
N GLY A 58 14.72 21.55 -0.72
CA GLY A 58 13.71 20.85 0.05
C GLY A 58 12.36 20.77 -0.68
N PHE A 59 11.88 21.90 -1.20
CA PHE A 59 10.65 21.95 -2.01
C PHE A 59 10.71 20.99 -3.21
N ALA A 60 11.79 20.99 -3.98
CA ALA A 60 11.94 20.10 -5.14
C ALA A 60 12.00 18.61 -4.73
N CYS A 61 12.73 18.29 -3.67
CA CYS A 61 12.82 16.94 -3.12
C CYS A 61 11.44 16.44 -2.65
N GLU A 62 10.72 17.24 -1.87
CA GLU A 62 9.40 16.87 -1.38
C GLU A 62 8.38 16.75 -2.52
N SER A 63 8.44 17.61 -3.53
CA SER A 63 7.59 17.50 -4.74
C SER A 63 7.79 16.17 -5.46
N LEU A 64 9.05 15.72 -5.58
CA LEU A 64 9.36 14.41 -6.19
C LEU A 64 8.90 13.23 -5.32
N LYS A 65 8.95 13.38 -3.99
CA LYS A 65 8.42 12.35 -3.08
C LYS A 65 6.91 12.22 -3.22
N VAL A 66 6.18 13.34 -3.35
CA VAL A 66 4.72 13.33 -3.59
C VAL A 66 4.39 12.55 -4.85
N THR A 67 5.02 12.88 -5.98
CA THR A 67 4.75 12.19 -7.26
C THR A 67 5.11 10.71 -7.20
N THR A 68 6.22 10.36 -6.54
CA THR A 68 6.64 8.96 -6.37
C THR A 68 5.64 8.16 -5.53
N ARG A 69 5.11 8.72 -4.42
CA ARG A 69 4.07 8.07 -3.61
C ARG A 69 2.81 7.81 -4.42
N ILE A 70 2.33 8.83 -5.12
CA ILE A 70 1.12 8.74 -5.94
C ILE A 70 1.30 7.69 -7.04
N MET A 71 2.46 7.68 -7.71
CA MET A 71 2.78 6.67 -8.72
C MET A 71 2.72 5.24 -8.15
N HIS A 72 3.36 5.00 -6.99
CA HIS A 72 3.33 3.68 -6.36
C HIS A 72 1.92 3.26 -5.95
N VAL A 73 1.13 4.18 -5.38
CA VAL A 73 -0.27 3.94 -5.01
C VAL A 73 -1.10 3.58 -6.24
N VAL A 74 -1.01 4.37 -7.31
CA VAL A 74 -1.78 4.13 -8.55
C VAL A 74 -1.38 2.80 -9.19
N ALA A 75 -0.08 2.52 -9.31
CA ALA A 75 0.40 1.26 -9.87
C ALA A 75 -0.13 0.05 -9.09
N TRP A 76 -0.08 0.11 -7.76
CA TRP A 76 -0.59 -0.96 -6.90
C TRP A 76 -2.11 -1.13 -7.04
N LEU A 77 -2.89 -0.04 -7.06
CA LEU A 77 -4.34 -0.10 -7.21
C LEU A 77 -4.77 -0.69 -8.57
N LEU A 78 -4.04 -0.37 -9.64
CA LEU A 78 -4.27 -0.96 -10.96
C LEU A 78 -4.01 -2.48 -10.95
N THR A 79 -2.96 -2.93 -10.26
CA THR A 79 -2.70 -4.36 -10.05
C THR A 79 -3.86 -5.03 -9.30
N GLN A 80 -4.38 -4.41 -8.24
CA GLN A 80 -5.52 -4.95 -7.50
C GLN A 80 -6.77 -5.08 -8.38
N ARG A 81 -7.06 -4.07 -9.20
CA ARG A 81 -8.19 -4.11 -10.13
C ARG A 81 -8.05 -5.23 -11.16
N ALA A 82 -6.85 -5.45 -11.69
CA ALA A 82 -6.60 -6.53 -12.64
C ALA A 82 -6.77 -7.92 -11.99
N ILE A 83 -6.45 -8.07 -10.70
CA ILE A 83 -6.73 -9.30 -9.93
C ILE A 83 -8.24 -9.48 -9.73
N ASP A 84 -8.96 -8.43 -9.33
CA ASP A 84 -10.41 -8.47 -9.12
C ASP A 84 -11.19 -8.82 -10.40
N ASN A 85 -10.71 -8.35 -11.55
CA ASN A 85 -11.27 -8.68 -12.87
C ASN A 85 -10.90 -10.10 -13.36
N GLY A 86 -10.01 -10.80 -12.65
CA GLY A 86 -9.47 -12.10 -13.08
C GLY A 86 -8.50 -12.03 -14.25
N GLU A 87 -8.03 -10.84 -14.62
CA GLU A 87 -7.01 -10.62 -15.66
C GLU A 87 -5.62 -11.10 -15.18
N LEU A 88 -5.37 -10.96 -13.87
CA LEU A 88 -4.23 -11.54 -13.19
C LEU A 88 -4.70 -12.67 -12.27
N GLY A 89 -4.13 -13.87 -12.42
CA GLY A 89 -4.38 -14.96 -11.49
C GLY A 89 -3.96 -14.60 -10.05
N ARG A 90 -4.74 -15.05 -9.06
CA ARG A 90 -4.24 -15.18 -7.68
C ARG A 90 -3.06 -16.15 -7.74
N PRO A 91 -1.82 -15.69 -7.48
CA PRO A 91 -0.65 -16.51 -7.63
C PRO A 91 -0.52 -17.37 -6.39
N ASP A 92 0.11 -18.53 -6.54
CA ASP A 92 0.58 -19.32 -5.39
C ASP A 92 1.81 -18.67 -4.73
N ASP A 93 2.36 -17.60 -5.30
CA ASP A 93 3.59 -16.90 -4.85
C ASP A 93 3.41 -15.36 -4.88
N PRO A 94 3.53 -14.66 -3.72
CA PRO A 94 3.45 -13.20 -3.62
C PRO A 94 4.72 -12.55 -4.19
N ALA A 95 4.82 -12.52 -5.52
CA ALA A 95 5.94 -11.91 -6.22
C ALA A 95 6.12 -10.42 -5.84
N ILE A 96 7.38 -9.97 -5.81
CA ILE A 96 7.81 -8.58 -5.58
C ILE A 96 7.05 -7.57 -6.46
N GLU A 97 6.61 -7.99 -7.64
CA GLU A 97 5.87 -7.16 -8.62
C GLU A 97 4.49 -6.69 -8.12
N ARG A 98 3.93 -7.31 -7.08
CA ARG A 98 2.60 -6.98 -6.55
C ARG A 98 2.63 -6.14 -5.28
N ARG A 99 3.82 -5.87 -4.73
CA ARG A 99 3.99 -5.10 -3.51
C ARG A 99 3.91 -3.60 -3.80
N LEU A 100 3.49 -2.83 -2.79
CA LEU A 100 3.58 -1.38 -2.88
C LEU A 100 5.06 -0.95 -2.98
N GLY A 101 5.37 -0.11 -3.98
CA GLY A 101 6.73 0.41 -4.17
C GLY A 101 7.18 1.25 -2.97
N ASN A 102 8.50 1.25 -2.70
CA ASN A 102 9.07 1.99 -1.56
C ASN A 102 9.07 3.49 -1.83
N ALA A 103 8.41 4.27 -0.98
CA ALA A 103 8.47 5.72 -1.01
C ALA A 103 9.34 6.28 0.12
N ASN A 104 10.15 7.29 -0.21
CA ASN A 104 10.99 7.95 0.77
C ASN A 104 10.15 8.69 1.83
N PRO A 105 10.57 8.64 3.11
CA PRO A 105 9.92 9.37 4.17
C PRO A 105 10.02 10.89 3.94
N THR A 106 9.00 11.58 4.42
CA THR A 106 8.97 13.04 4.52
C THR A 106 9.86 13.51 5.66
N ASP A 107 10.55 14.63 5.48
CA ASP A 107 11.23 15.32 6.58
C ASP A 107 10.36 16.47 7.07
N GLU A 108 9.76 16.32 8.26
CA GLU A 108 8.81 17.30 8.81
C GLU A 108 9.46 18.67 9.12
N GLU A 109 10.76 18.73 9.41
CA GLU A 109 11.46 19.99 9.64
C GLU A 109 11.58 20.79 8.34
N ILE A 110 11.80 20.10 7.22
CA ILE A 110 11.80 20.70 5.89
C ILE A 110 10.38 21.13 5.52
N VAL A 111 9.39 20.26 5.72
CA VAL A 111 7.99 20.54 5.37
C VAL A 111 7.45 21.76 6.10
N ALA A 112 7.78 21.94 7.38
CA ALA A 112 7.34 23.10 8.15
C ALA A 112 7.78 24.45 7.56
N GLN A 113 8.82 24.46 6.72
CA GLN A 113 9.36 25.66 6.06
C GLN A 113 8.74 25.92 4.67
N LEU A 114 7.91 24.99 4.17
CA LEU A 114 7.30 25.10 2.86
C LEU A 114 5.97 25.87 2.91
N PRO A 115 5.48 26.39 1.77
CA PRO A 115 4.15 27.01 1.69
C PRO A 115 3.05 26.05 2.17
N GLU A 116 2.00 26.59 2.78
CA GLU A 116 0.91 25.80 3.38
C GLU A 116 0.29 24.79 2.40
N GLU A 117 0.13 25.20 1.14
CA GLU A 117 -0.44 24.33 0.11
C GLU A 117 0.48 23.16 -0.25
N ALA A 118 1.81 23.40 -0.30
CA ALA A 118 2.79 22.33 -0.46
C ALA A 118 2.72 21.35 0.73
N GLN A 119 2.65 21.88 1.96
CA GLN A 119 2.53 21.05 3.17
C GLN A 119 1.27 20.17 3.12
N ARG A 120 0.12 20.72 2.69
CA ARG A 120 -1.14 20.00 2.54
C ARG A 120 -0.97 18.80 1.61
N LEU A 121 -0.44 19.03 0.41
CA LEU A 121 -0.25 17.98 -0.60
C LEU A 121 0.74 16.90 -0.13
N ILE A 122 1.82 17.30 0.55
CA ILE A 122 2.80 16.37 1.11
C ILE A 122 2.14 15.44 2.13
N ARG A 123 1.41 16.00 3.10
CA ARG A 123 0.73 15.20 4.14
C ARG A 123 -0.36 14.30 3.56
N GLN A 124 -1.16 14.80 2.63
CA GLN A 124 -2.20 13.99 1.97
C GLN A 124 -1.60 12.82 1.19
N SER A 125 -0.50 13.05 0.46
CA SER A 125 0.19 11.97 -0.25
C SER A 125 0.80 10.92 0.68
N ALA A 126 1.29 11.35 1.86
CA ALA A 126 1.83 10.46 2.87
C ALA A 126 0.72 9.62 3.54
N ASP A 127 -0.38 10.24 3.96
CA ASP A 127 -1.51 9.51 4.55
C ASP A 127 -2.13 8.50 3.58
N LEU A 128 -2.31 8.89 2.32
CA LEU A 128 -2.79 7.98 1.28
C LEU A 128 -1.83 6.79 1.09
N TYR A 129 -0.52 7.06 1.01
CA TYR A 129 0.49 5.99 0.91
C TYR A 129 0.45 5.06 2.11
N ASP A 130 0.40 5.59 3.33
CA ASP A 130 0.38 4.80 4.57
C ASP A 130 -0.90 3.95 4.67
N ARG A 131 -2.05 4.48 4.22
CA ARG A 131 -3.31 3.70 4.13
C ARG A 131 -3.16 2.51 3.19
N VAL A 132 -2.57 2.72 2.01
CA VAL A 132 -2.36 1.66 1.02
C VAL A 132 -1.29 0.67 1.47
N ASP A 133 -0.22 1.12 2.12
CA ASP A 133 0.82 0.25 2.70
C ASP A 133 0.24 -0.66 3.79
N ARG A 134 -0.65 -0.15 4.65
CA ARG A 134 -1.37 -0.99 5.63
C ARG A 134 -2.24 -2.04 4.95
N LEU A 135 -2.91 -1.69 3.85
CA LEU A 135 -3.71 -2.63 3.07
C LEU A 135 -2.85 -3.70 2.39
N ASP A 136 -1.71 -3.31 1.81
CA ASP A 136 -0.72 -4.23 1.25
C ASP A 136 -0.23 -5.21 2.31
N ARG A 137 0.21 -4.73 3.48
CA ARG A 137 0.68 -5.59 4.58
C ARG A 137 -0.41 -6.49 5.15
N GLY A 138 -1.64 -5.98 5.27
CA GLY A 138 -2.78 -6.75 5.78
C GLY A 138 -3.16 -7.94 4.89
N GLN A 139 -3.05 -7.78 3.56
CA GLN A 139 -3.27 -8.88 2.62
C GLN A 139 -2.24 -10.00 2.80
N HIS A 140 -0.96 -9.65 3.00
CA HIS A 140 0.11 -10.64 3.15
C HIS A 140 0.18 -11.25 4.55
N ALA A 141 -0.31 -10.56 5.59
CA ALA A 141 -0.39 -11.11 6.94
C ALA A 141 -1.47 -12.21 7.08
N SER A 142 -2.43 -12.25 6.16
CA SER A 142 -3.55 -13.19 6.14
C SER A 142 -3.26 -14.46 5.33
N GLU A 143 -2.09 -14.57 4.70
CA GLU A 143 -1.61 -15.86 4.20
C GLU A 143 -1.21 -16.70 5.43
N PRO A 144 -1.92 -17.79 5.75
CA PRO A 144 -1.55 -18.62 6.88
C PRO A 144 -0.16 -19.19 6.58
N VAL A 145 0.84 -18.71 7.32
CA VAL A 145 2.12 -19.42 7.46
C VAL A 145 1.76 -20.87 7.75
N GLU A 146 2.05 -21.78 6.81
CA GLU A 146 1.75 -23.20 6.98
C GLU A 146 2.21 -23.61 8.38
N SER A 147 1.24 -23.91 9.25
CA SER A 147 1.54 -24.23 10.64
C SER A 147 2.59 -25.35 10.63
N PRO A 148 3.69 -25.23 11.40
CA PRO A 148 4.72 -26.27 11.47
C PRO A 148 4.13 -27.65 11.78
N ALA A 149 2.97 -27.68 12.46
CA ALA A 149 2.21 -28.89 12.73
C ALA A 149 1.59 -29.53 11.48
N ARG A 150 1.09 -28.74 10.51
CA ARG A 150 0.59 -29.25 9.21
C ARG A 150 1.71 -29.79 8.33
N ALA A 151 2.87 -29.12 8.31
CA ALA A 151 4.07 -29.62 7.63
C ALA A 151 4.59 -30.92 8.26
N LEU A 152 4.51 -31.06 9.60
CA LEU A 152 4.87 -32.29 10.31
C LEU A 152 3.86 -33.43 10.06
N MET A 153 2.55 -33.14 10.09
CA MET A 153 1.51 -34.13 9.79
C MET A 153 1.61 -34.68 8.37
N GLY A 154 1.87 -33.82 7.37
CA GLY A 154 2.07 -34.27 5.98
C GLY A 154 3.35 -35.10 5.75
N ARG A 155 4.34 -35.04 6.66
CA ARG A 155 5.52 -35.93 6.64
C ARG A 155 5.20 -37.28 7.29
N LEU A 156 4.47 -37.26 8.41
CA LEU A 156 4.04 -38.47 9.12
C LEU A 156 3.10 -39.34 8.28
N GLU A 157 2.15 -38.73 7.55
CA GLU A 157 1.27 -39.44 6.64
C GLU A 157 2.05 -40.10 5.48
N ARG A 158 3.08 -39.43 4.97
CA ARG A 158 3.89 -39.96 3.87
C ARG A 158 4.75 -41.16 4.28
N ASP A 159 5.28 -41.14 5.49
CA ASP A 159 6.09 -42.25 6.04
C ASP A 159 5.21 -43.45 6.45
N LEU A 160 3.94 -43.23 6.82
CA LEU A 160 3.04 -44.32 7.24
C LEU A 160 2.41 -45.08 6.06
N PHE A 161 2.24 -44.43 4.91
CA PHE A 161 1.64 -45.04 3.70
C PHE A 161 2.66 -45.39 2.60
N GLY A 162 3.94 -45.03 2.75
CA GLY A 162 5.00 -45.24 1.75
C GLY A 162 5.81 -46.54 1.88
N SER A 163 5.52 -47.39 2.88
CA SER A 163 6.19 -48.67 3.08
C SER A 163 5.27 -49.84 2.77
N ALA A 164 5.09 -50.14 1.48
CA ALA A 164 4.55 -51.40 0.96
C ALA A 164 5.27 -51.79 -0.33
#